data_AF-A0A9D9BDC5-F1
#
_entry.id   AF-A0A9D9BDC5-F1
#
_cell.length_a   1.000
_cell.length_b   1.000
_cell.length_c   1.000
_cell.angle_alpha   90.00
_cell.angle_beta   90.00
_cell.angle_gamma   90.00
#
_symmetry.space_group_name_H-M   'P 1'
#
loop_
_entity.id
_entity.type
_entity.pdbx_description
1 polymer ?
#
loop_
_entity_poly.entity_id
_entity_poly.type
_entity_poly.pdbx_seq_one_letter_code
_entity_poly.pdbx_strand_id
1 'polypeptide(L)'
;MAKTTTNSEAVPGENERFEKLGHNCYAYSADGCSNTGVVIGDKGVLIVDAQATPEHAQRVLAKLRDISDTPVKQVVLTHFHADNSLGAHAFEPSEIIASDLTRRMMDTRGRDEISVSKQRSAALLSSVPDNVELSEPSMTIASSMTIDLGGLEVRLMHLGRGHTMGDMVVWVPESGVIFAGDLVQETAAPYCGDAHLADWPRALDRIAAFRPNALMPGRGRSALDAAAVTSAVENTREYITLLRDAAEACVEQSLGLKDTFNAVQDALAPRFGSKTDFEGTLPFNVARAYDEALGLDQPQVWTLERVADLQDALNGIAPVGHEDVSTQPEEVISEEAVVEDQAAEEIEANEDTGDLVSESEFAASLVLDEGAELEDEAAAPEDEMALDLSADDIVEPEQGEPEVSGEANDDEVTDGLEEKVLEDARY
;
A
#
# COMPACT_ATOMS: atom_id res chain seq x y z
N MET A 1 -31.62 -20.97 -13.19
CA MET A 1 -30.61 -21.08 -12.13
C MET A 1 -29.42 -21.81 -12.68
N ALA A 2 -28.49 -21.08 -13.29
CA ALA A 2 -27.15 -21.61 -13.55
C ALA A 2 -26.36 -21.35 -12.27
N LYS A 3 -25.80 -22.39 -11.67
CA LYS A 3 -24.72 -22.24 -10.69
C LYS A 3 -23.58 -21.56 -11.45
N THR A 4 -23.41 -20.27 -11.24
CA THR A 4 -22.14 -19.61 -11.53
C THR A 4 -21.13 -20.33 -10.65
N THR A 5 -20.25 -21.10 -11.27
CA THR A 5 -19.06 -21.66 -10.64
C THR A 5 -18.31 -20.50 -10.00
N THR A 6 -18.37 -20.39 -8.68
CA THR A 6 -17.44 -19.60 -7.89
C THR A 6 -16.04 -20.09 -8.25
N ASN A 7 -15.21 -19.18 -8.76
CA ASN A 7 -13.81 -19.48 -9.02
C ASN A 7 -13.19 -20.03 -7.72
N SER A 8 -12.43 -21.10 -7.86
CA SER A 8 -11.97 -22.00 -6.81
C SER A 8 -11.52 -21.30 -5.53
N GLU A 9 -11.87 -21.89 -4.38
CA GLU A 9 -11.18 -21.74 -3.11
C GLU A 9 -9.69 -22.08 -3.32
N ALA A 10 -8.91 -21.13 -3.87
CA ALA A 10 -7.47 -21.29 -4.01
C ALA A 10 -6.91 -21.40 -2.60
N VAL A 11 -6.14 -22.46 -2.34
CA VAL A 11 -5.47 -22.62 -1.05
C VAL A 11 -4.44 -21.50 -0.95
N PRO A 12 -4.51 -20.64 0.09
CA PRO A 12 -3.58 -19.52 0.20
C PRO A 12 -2.12 -19.98 0.13
N GLY A 13 -1.33 -19.28 -0.68
CA GLY A 13 0.09 -19.59 -0.88
C GLY A 13 0.38 -20.62 -1.99
N GLU A 14 -0.63 -21.09 -2.74
CA GLU A 14 -0.39 -21.88 -3.96
C GLU A 14 0.02 -21.00 -5.16
N ASN A 15 0.53 -21.63 -6.21
CA ASN A 15 0.97 -21.00 -7.46
C ASN A 15 1.96 -19.84 -7.24
N GLU A 16 2.92 -20.04 -6.33
CA GLU A 16 3.96 -19.07 -6.00
C GLU A 16 4.71 -18.58 -7.24
N ARG A 17 4.94 -17.27 -7.31
CA ARG A 17 5.66 -16.57 -8.37
C ARG A 17 6.68 -15.66 -7.73
N PHE A 18 7.90 -15.66 -8.25
CA PHE A 18 8.96 -14.75 -7.85
C PHE A 18 9.56 -14.13 -9.10
N GLU A 19 9.13 -12.91 -9.41
CA GLU A 19 9.34 -12.26 -10.70
C GLU A 19 10.31 -11.10 -10.56
N LYS A 20 11.23 -10.97 -11.52
CA LYS A 20 12.13 -9.82 -11.59
C LYS A 20 11.41 -8.66 -12.28
N LEU A 21 11.29 -7.53 -11.57
CA LEU A 21 10.63 -6.31 -12.08
C LEU A 21 11.61 -5.36 -12.76
N GLY A 22 12.85 -5.35 -12.29
CA GLY A 22 13.88 -4.43 -12.75
C GLY A 22 15.24 -4.79 -12.18
N HIS A 23 16.21 -3.88 -12.32
CA HIS A 23 17.52 -4.06 -11.70
C HIS A 23 17.36 -4.26 -10.18
N ASN A 24 17.81 -5.39 -9.66
CA ASN A 24 17.74 -5.71 -8.22
C ASN A 24 16.36 -5.62 -7.53
N CYS A 25 15.27 -5.53 -8.29
CA CYS A 25 13.90 -5.43 -7.79
C CYS A 25 13.10 -6.66 -8.19
N TYR A 26 12.46 -7.31 -7.22
CA TYR A 26 11.68 -8.54 -7.40
C TYR A 26 10.35 -8.43 -6.67
N ALA A 27 9.35 -9.17 -7.14
CA ALA A 27 8.07 -9.34 -6.48
C ALA A 27 7.76 -10.82 -6.27
N TYR A 28 7.35 -11.13 -5.04
CA TYR A 28 6.72 -12.39 -4.70
C TYR A 28 5.20 -12.22 -4.76
N SER A 29 4.50 -13.15 -5.41
CA SER A 29 3.04 -13.26 -5.36
C SER A 29 2.63 -14.73 -5.23
N ALA A 30 1.51 -14.97 -4.56
CA ALA A 30 0.88 -16.29 -4.48
C ALA A 30 -0.63 -16.13 -4.39
N ASP A 31 -1.37 -17.18 -4.75
CA ASP A 31 -2.83 -17.09 -4.77
C ASP A 31 -3.37 -16.91 -3.34
N GLY A 32 -4.32 -16.00 -3.16
CA GLY A 32 -4.93 -15.71 -1.85
C GLY A 32 -4.03 -14.96 -0.86
N CYS A 33 -2.81 -14.56 -1.24
CA CYS A 33 -1.87 -13.81 -0.41
C CYS A 33 -1.64 -12.39 -0.93
N SER A 34 -1.18 -11.51 -0.04
CA SER A 34 -0.59 -10.23 -0.42
C SER A 34 0.75 -10.44 -1.13
N ASN A 35 1.17 -9.46 -1.91
CA ASN A 35 2.46 -9.48 -2.57
C ASN A 35 3.55 -9.00 -1.62
N THR A 36 4.79 -9.43 -1.87
CA THR A 36 5.97 -8.91 -1.17
C THR A 36 7.02 -8.44 -2.17
N GLY A 37 7.44 -7.19 -2.03
CA GLY A 37 8.55 -6.62 -2.77
C GLY A 37 9.89 -6.95 -2.14
N VAL A 38 10.91 -7.13 -2.98
CA VAL A 38 12.29 -7.41 -2.55
C VAL A 38 13.23 -6.53 -3.35
N VAL A 39 13.98 -5.66 -2.66
CA VAL A 39 15.00 -4.79 -3.25
C VAL A 39 16.36 -5.15 -2.66
N ILE A 40 17.31 -5.52 -3.51
CA ILE A 40 18.62 -6.06 -3.11
C ILE A 40 19.72 -5.04 -3.40
N GLY A 41 20.37 -4.50 -2.38
CA GLY A 41 21.59 -3.72 -2.57
C GLY A 41 22.79 -4.33 -1.85
N ASP A 42 23.96 -3.71 -1.99
CA ASP A 42 25.22 -4.19 -1.40
C ASP A 42 25.24 -4.13 0.14
N LYS A 43 24.50 -3.20 0.74
CA LYS A 43 24.42 -2.99 2.20
C LYS A 43 23.31 -3.81 2.87
N GLY A 44 22.34 -4.33 2.11
CA GLY A 44 21.17 -4.98 2.67
C GLY A 44 20.05 -5.24 1.68
N VAL A 45 19.10 -6.06 2.10
CA VAL A 45 17.81 -6.25 1.42
C VAL A 45 16.74 -5.44 2.14
N LEU A 46 15.91 -4.74 1.36
CA LEU A 46 14.66 -4.13 1.81
C LEU A 46 13.48 -4.97 1.33
N ILE A 47 12.60 -5.31 2.26
CA ILE A 47 11.34 -6.02 2.01
C ILE A 47 10.20 -5.00 2.02
N VAL A 48 9.26 -5.11 1.09
CA VAL A 48 8.05 -4.28 1.03
C VAL A 48 6.84 -5.18 1.23
N ASP A 49 6.12 -4.98 2.34
CA ASP A 49 5.03 -5.83 2.84
C ASP A 49 5.43 -7.28 3.14
N ALA A 50 4.90 -7.83 4.22
CA ALA A 50 5.52 -8.93 4.93
C ALA A 50 4.68 -10.19 5.06
N GLN A 51 3.65 -10.36 4.23
CA GLN A 51 2.72 -11.50 4.27
C GLN A 51 1.91 -11.61 5.58
N ALA A 52 0.88 -12.47 5.52
CA ALA A 52 -0.10 -12.64 6.58
C ALA A 52 0.40 -13.49 7.76
N THR A 53 1.43 -14.31 7.56
CA THR A 53 1.95 -15.21 8.60
C THR A 53 3.46 -15.38 8.49
N PRO A 54 4.14 -15.73 9.60
CA PRO A 54 5.55 -16.08 9.57
C PRO A 54 5.87 -17.20 8.57
N GLU A 55 4.99 -18.19 8.41
CA GLU A 55 5.22 -19.28 7.44
C GLU A 55 5.23 -18.78 5.99
N HIS A 56 4.33 -17.86 5.63
CA HIS A 56 4.32 -17.26 4.29
C HIS A 56 5.53 -16.36 4.06
N ALA A 57 5.90 -15.55 5.06
CA ALA A 57 7.12 -14.73 5.01
C ALA A 57 8.39 -15.58 4.81
N GLN A 58 8.48 -16.75 5.46
CA GLN A 58 9.60 -17.69 5.28
C GLN A 58 9.68 -18.26 3.86
N ARG A 59 8.57 -18.38 3.13
CA ARG A 59 8.59 -18.78 1.72
C ARG A 59 9.20 -17.69 0.84
N VAL A 60 8.90 -16.42 1.12
CA VAL A 60 9.54 -15.28 0.45
C VAL A 60 11.04 -15.29 0.72
N LEU A 61 11.45 -15.47 1.98
CA LEU A 61 12.85 -15.59 2.34
C LEU A 61 13.54 -16.73 1.58
N ALA A 62 12.90 -17.90 1.45
CA ALA A 62 13.46 -19.01 0.69
C ALA A 62 13.72 -18.61 -0.78
N LYS A 63 12.77 -17.93 -1.44
CA LYS A 63 12.95 -17.43 -2.81
C LYS A 63 14.05 -16.37 -2.92
N LEU A 64 14.15 -15.48 -1.93
CA LEU A 64 15.24 -14.51 -1.85
C LEU A 64 16.60 -15.22 -1.75
N ARG A 65 16.71 -16.27 -0.92
CA ARG A 65 17.96 -17.02 -0.72
C ARG A 65 18.40 -17.83 -1.94
N ASP A 66 17.50 -18.11 -2.88
CA ASP A 66 17.87 -18.69 -4.18
C ASP A 66 18.70 -17.71 -5.05
N ILE A 67 18.62 -16.39 -4.79
CA ILE A 67 19.26 -15.36 -5.62
C ILE A 67 20.22 -14.44 -4.88
N SER A 68 20.23 -14.43 -3.55
CA SER A 68 21.10 -13.56 -2.76
C SER A 68 21.30 -14.07 -1.32
N ASP A 69 22.52 -13.94 -0.81
CA ASP A 69 22.87 -14.15 0.61
C ASP A 69 22.84 -12.85 1.43
N THR A 70 22.55 -11.71 0.80
CA THR A 70 22.52 -10.40 1.48
C THR A 70 21.49 -10.41 2.62
N PRO A 71 21.84 -9.97 3.84
CA PRO A 71 20.90 -9.97 4.97
C PRO A 71 19.75 -8.99 4.74
N VAL A 72 18.56 -9.34 5.23
CA VAL A 72 17.44 -8.38 5.30
C VAL A 72 17.78 -7.35 6.37
N LYS A 73 17.68 -6.07 6.01
CA LYS A 73 17.96 -4.95 6.91
C LYS A 73 16.68 -4.23 7.29
N GLN A 74 15.80 -3.98 6.33
CA GLN A 74 14.55 -3.27 6.56
C GLN A 74 13.36 -4.06 6.03
N VAL A 75 12.25 -3.95 6.75
CA VAL A 75 10.90 -4.26 6.26
C VAL A 75 10.11 -2.96 6.25
N VAL A 76 9.49 -2.64 5.12
CA VAL A 76 8.57 -1.51 4.97
C VAL A 76 7.16 -2.07 4.95
N LEU A 77 6.30 -1.59 5.84
CA LEU A 77 4.89 -1.90 5.86
C LEU A 77 4.14 -0.74 5.20
N THR A 78 3.57 -0.98 4.02
CA THR A 78 2.91 0.07 3.23
C THR A 78 1.65 0.58 3.91
N HIS A 79 0.98 -0.28 4.67
CA HIS A 79 -0.22 0.02 5.44
C HIS A 79 -0.40 -0.99 6.60
N PHE A 80 -1.48 -0.87 7.36
CA PHE A 80 -1.62 -1.57 8.65
C PHE A 80 -2.22 -2.97 8.59
N HIS A 81 -2.84 -3.38 7.48
CA HIS A 81 -3.64 -4.61 7.42
C HIS A 81 -2.84 -5.86 7.76
N ALA A 82 -3.52 -6.83 8.39
CA ALA A 82 -2.87 -7.99 9.01
C ALA A 82 -2.19 -8.92 8.00
N ASP A 83 -2.75 -9.02 6.80
CA ASP A 83 -2.23 -9.79 5.67
C ASP A 83 -0.90 -9.25 5.11
N ASN A 84 -0.54 -8.02 5.45
CA ASN A 84 0.69 -7.36 5.03
C ASN A 84 1.70 -7.19 6.18
N SER A 85 1.27 -7.20 7.44
CA SER A 85 2.12 -6.80 8.58
C SER A 85 2.50 -7.93 9.53
N LEU A 86 1.72 -9.01 9.64
CA LEU A 86 1.95 -10.06 10.65
C LEU A 86 3.22 -10.88 10.44
N GLY A 87 3.70 -11.04 9.21
CA GLY A 87 4.92 -11.82 8.93
C GLY A 87 6.23 -11.04 9.08
N ALA A 88 6.21 -9.74 9.40
CA ALA A 88 7.40 -8.88 9.36
C ALA A 88 8.59 -9.39 10.20
N HIS A 89 8.33 -9.88 11.42
CA HIS A 89 9.40 -10.38 12.29
C HIS A 89 10.07 -11.65 11.77
N ALA A 90 9.43 -12.41 10.86
CA ALA A 90 10.04 -13.62 10.28
C ALA A 90 11.24 -13.30 9.36
N PHE A 91 11.35 -12.06 8.87
CA PHE A 91 12.48 -11.58 8.09
C PHE A 91 13.71 -11.21 8.95
N GLU A 92 13.59 -11.23 10.28
CA GLU A 92 14.62 -10.78 11.23
C GLU A 92 15.23 -9.41 10.86
N PRO A 93 14.40 -8.39 10.52
CA PRO A 93 14.93 -7.10 10.09
C PRO A 93 15.60 -6.36 11.24
N SER A 94 16.52 -5.46 10.91
CA SER A 94 17.06 -4.49 11.86
C SER A 94 16.03 -3.38 12.16
N GLU A 95 15.20 -3.03 11.19
CA GLU A 95 14.17 -2.00 11.31
C GLU A 95 12.87 -2.40 10.59
N ILE A 96 11.73 -2.11 11.21
CA ILE A 96 10.40 -2.14 10.59
C ILE A 96 9.95 -0.69 10.44
N ILE A 97 9.68 -0.27 9.21
CA ILE A 97 9.37 1.12 8.84
C ILE A 97 7.92 1.20 8.37
N ALA A 98 7.17 2.19 8.85
CA ALA A 98 5.85 2.53 8.35
C ALA A 98 5.62 4.05 8.37
N SER A 99 4.48 4.54 7.87
CA SER A 99 4.10 5.93 8.08
C SER A 99 3.61 6.17 9.51
N ASP A 100 3.68 7.43 9.98
CA ASP A 100 3.10 7.84 11.27
C ASP A 100 1.60 7.49 11.35
N LEU A 101 0.90 7.61 10.21
CA LEU A 101 -0.52 7.29 10.09
C LEU A 101 -0.77 5.78 10.14
N THR A 102 0.05 4.97 9.47
CA THR A 102 -0.01 3.50 9.58
C THR A 102 0.22 3.06 11.02
N ARG A 103 1.21 3.61 11.72
CA ARG A 103 1.43 3.33 13.15
C ARG A 103 0.20 3.68 13.99
N ARG A 104 -0.38 4.88 13.79
CA ARG A 104 -1.61 5.29 14.48
C ARG A 104 -2.76 4.31 14.23
N MET A 105 -2.94 3.82 13.01
CA MET A 105 -3.98 2.84 12.69
C MET A 105 -3.72 1.49 13.39
N MET A 106 -2.47 1.04 13.46
CA MET A 106 -2.11 -0.16 14.22
C MET A 106 -2.47 -0.01 15.70
N ASP A 107 -2.12 1.12 16.31
CA ASP A 107 -2.38 1.38 17.74
C ASP A 107 -3.88 1.45 18.06
N THR A 108 -4.69 1.99 17.14
CA THR A 108 -6.13 2.27 17.37
C THR A 108 -7.07 1.18 16.87
N ARG A 109 -6.64 0.37 15.88
CA ARG A 109 -7.51 -0.58 15.16
C ARG A 109 -6.91 -1.98 15.04
N GLY A 110 -5.65 -2.21 15.42
CA GLY A 110 -4.92 -3.44 15.09
C GLY A 110 -5.53 -4.73 15.64
N ARG A 111 -6.10 -4.71 16.85
CA ARG A 111 -6.76 -5.89 17.46
C ARG A 111 -8.05 -6.27 16.73
N ASP A 112 -8.84 -5.26 16.37
CA ASP A 112 -10.08 -5.44 15.62
C ASP A 112 -9.77 -5.92 14.19
N GLU A 113 -8.74 -5.35 13.56
CA GLU A 113 -8.24 -5.77 12.25
C GLU A 113 -7.86 -7.25 12.24
N ILE A 114 -7.09 -7.73 13.21
CA ILE A 114 -6.74 -9.17 13.31
C ILE A 114 -8.00 -10.02 13.46
N SER A 115 -8.93 -9.61 14.32
CA SER A 115 -10.15 -10.35 14.62
C SER A 115 -11.07 -10.46 13.40
N VAL A 116 -11.29 -9.35 12.70
CA VAL A 116 -12.10 -9.29 11.47
C VAL A 116 -11.39 -10.01 10.32
N SER A 117 -10.09 -9.82 10.15
CA SER A 117 -9.33 -10.52 9.11
C SER A 117 -9.32 -12.03 9.32
N LYS A 118 -9.27 -12.55 10.55
CA LYS A 118 -9.45 -13.99 10.83
C LYS A 118 -10.83 -14.52 10.39
N GLN A 119 -11.89 -13.72 10.54
CA GLN A 119 -13.23 -14.10 10.06
C GLN A 119 -13.30 -14.08 8.54
N ARG A 120 -12.76 -13.03 7.90
CA ARG A 120 -12.81 -12.81 6.44
C ARG A 120 -11.89 -13.75 5.68
N SER A 121 -10.71 -14.04 6.21
CA SER A 121 -9.64 -14.79 5.55
C SER A 121 -9.18 -15.97 6.40
N ALA A 122 -10.14 -16.76 6.90
CA ALA A 122 -9.92 -17.86 7.84
C ALA A 122 -8.88 -18.89 7.35
N ALA A 123 -8.83 -19.19 6.05
CA ALA A 123 -7.84 -20.11 5.50
C ALA A 123 -6.41 -19.54 5.58
N LEU A 124 -6.24 -18.26 5.20
CA LEU A 124 -4.95 -17.56 5.18
C LEU A 124 -4.38 -17.38 6.59
N LEU A 125 -5.25 -17.07 7.56
CA LEU A 125 -4.88 -16.76 8.94
C LEU A 125 -5.11 -17.92 9.91
N SER A 126 -5.30 -19.14 9.40
CA SER A 126 -5.61 -20.33 10.21
C SER A 126 -4.52 -20.71 11.21
N SER A 127 -3.25 -20.40 10.92
CA SER A 127 -2.11 -20.63 11.82
C SER A 127 -1.89 -19.51 12.85
N VAL A 128 -2.59 -18.39 12.71
CA VAL A 128 -2.34 -17.19 13.52
C VAL A 128 -2.97 -17.34 14.92
N PRO A 129 -2.18 -17.21 16.01
CA PRO A 129 -2.70 -17.29 17.38
C PRO A 129 -3.69 -16.17 17.72
N ASP A 130 -4.58 -16.40 18.69
CA ASP A 130 -5.60 -15.40 19.09
C ASP A 130 -5.05 -14.16 19.78
N ASN A 131 -3.88 -14.29 20.41
CA ASN A 131 -3.21 -13.20 21.11
C ASN A 131 -2.06 -12.58 20.28
N VAL A 132 -2.04 -12.80 18.96
CA VAL A 132 -1.07 -12.13 18.10
C VAL A 132 -1.34 -10.62 18.09
N GLU A 133 -0.29 -9.83 17.94
CA GLU A 133 -0.38 -8.39 17.67
C GLU A 133 0.26 -8.11 16.31
N LEU A 134 -0.13 -7.00 15.67
CA LEU A 134 0.51 -6.57 14.43
C LEU A 134 1.99 -6.28 14.71
N SER A 135 2.86 -6.52 13.72
CA SER A 135 4.29 -6.24 13.88
C SER A 135 4.50 -4.72 13.99
N GLU A 136 4.88 -4.24 15.17
CA GLU A 136 5.02 -2.82 15.41
C GLU A 136 6.20 -2.21 14.62
N PRO A 137 6.00 -1.07 13.93
CA PRO A 137 7.09 -0.31 13.34
C PRO A 137 8.06 0.17 14.42
N SER A 138 9.35 -0.13 14.24
CA SER A 138 10.43 0.40 15.07
C SER A 138 10.80 1.84 14.69
N MET A 139 10.42 2.27 13.48
CA MET A 139 10.60 3.61 12.95
C MET A 139 9.35 4.02 12.18
N THR A 140 8.99 5.30 12.28
CA THR A 140 7.92 5.88 11.47
C THR A 140 8.41 7.10 10.69
N ILE A 141 7.75 7.37 9.57
CA ILE A 141 8.02 8.54 8.73
C ILE A 141 6.74 9.35 8.50
N ALA A 142 6.86 10.67 8.52
CA ALA A 142 5.72 11.55 8.30
C ALA A 142 5.27 11.59 6.82
N SER A 143 6.23 11.64 5.89
CA SER A 143 5.92 11.81 4.46
C SER A 143 6.85 11.03 3.54
N SER A 144 8.17 11.16 3.69
CA SER A 144 9.13 10.47 2.83
C SER A 144 10.46 10.20 3.49
N MET A 145 11.15 9.16 3.02
CA MET A 145 12.49 8.79 3.43
C MET A 145 13.23 8.21 2.24
N THR A 146 14.54 8.44 2.15
CA THR A 146 15.40 7.79 1.16
C THR A 146 16.38 6.87 1.88
N ILE A 147 16.50 5.64 1.38
CA ILE A 147 17.40 4.61 1.88
C ILE A 147 18.44 4.33 0.79
N ASP A 148 19.72 4.40 1.14
CA ASP A 148 20.81 3.94 0.30
C ASP A 148 21.14 2.49 0.67
N LEU A 149 20.78 1.55 -0.20
CA LEU A 149 21.10 0.13 -0.02
C LEU A 149 22.50 -0.25 -0.52
N GLY A 150 23.40 0.71 -0.72
CA GLY A 150 24.76 0.48 -1.20
C GLY A 150 24.86 0.68 -2.71
N GLY A 151 24.54 1.89 -3.17
CA GLY A 151 24.55 2.23 -4.60
C GLY A 151 23.23 2.01 -5.31
N LEU A 152 22.15 1.74 -4.56
CA LEU A 152 20.78 1.66 -5.05
C LEU A 152 19.89 2.53 -4.14
N GLU A 153 19.38 3.63 -4.69
CA GLU A 153 18.49 4.52 -3.97
C GLU A 153 17.07 3.95 -3.90
N VAL A 154 16.47 3.96 -2.71
CA VAL A 154 15.10 3.52 -2.48
C VAL A 154 14.33 4.63 -1.77
N ARG A 155 13.26 5.13 -2.38
CA ARG A 155 12.43 6.22 -1.83
C ARG A 155 11.12 5.66 -1.28
N LEU A 156 10.90 5.83 0.03
CA LEU A 156 9.64 5.58 0.71
C LEU A 156 8.82 6.87 0.69
N MET A 157 7.56 6.83 0.28
CA MET A 157 6.75 8.04 0.10
C MET A 157 5.28 7.80 0.44
N HIS A 158 4.67 8.72 1.17
CA HIS A 158 3.22 8.86 1.28
C HIS A 158 2.72 9.73 0.12
N LEU A 159 2.03 9.12 -0.86
CA LEU A 159 1.49 9.83 -2.03
C LEU A 159 0.04 10.30 -1.82
N GLY A 160 -0.39 10.40 -0.56
CA GLY A 160 -1.77 10.68 -0.16
C GLY A 160 -2.54 9.41 0.18
N ARG A 161 -3.61 9.59 0.95
CA ARG A 161 -4.52 8.53 1.36
C ARG A 161 -5.29 7.93 0.19
N GLY A 162 -5.50 6.62 0.23
CA GLY A 162 -6.30 5.90 -0.74
C GLY A 162 -6.94 4.66 -0.13
N HIS A 163 -6.23 3.54 -0.18
CA HIS A 163 -6.62 2.27 0.44
C HIS A 163 -6.75 2.38 1.96
N THR A 164 -5.85 3.14 2.57
CA THR A 164 -5.91 3.57 3.97
C THR A 164 -5.45 5.03 4.08
N MET A 165 -5.55 5.63 5.28
CA MET A 165 -4.93 6.95 5.50
C MET A 165 -3.39 6.91 5.51
N GLY A 166 -2.80 5.75 5.78
CA GLY A 166 -1.36 5.61 6.00
C GLY A 166 -0.55 5.12 4.82
N ASP A 167 -1.17 4.95 3.64
CA ASP A 167 -0.56 4.27 2.49
C ASP A 167 0.81 4.84 2.13
N MET A 168 1.79 3.96 2.00
CA MET A 168 3.10 4.28 1.45
C MET A 168 3.36 3.52 0.16
N VAL A 169 4.18 4.12 -0.69
CA VAL A 169 4.78 3.46 -1.84
C VAL A 169 6.30 3.42 -1.70
N VAL A 170 6.92 2.48 -2.41
CA VAL A 170 8.38 2.39 -2.53
C VAL A 170 8.77 2.57 -3.98
N TRP A 171 9.63 3.54 -4.27
CA TRP A 171 10.14 3.84 -5.61
C TRP A 171 11.64 3.60 -5.70
N VAL A 172 12.09 2.88 -6.73
CA VAL A 172 13.51 2.62 -7.02
C VAL A 172 13.86 3.28 -8.36
N PRO A 173 14.36 4.53 -8.37
CA PRO A 173 14.54 5.33 -9.58
C PRO A 173 15.38 4.65 -10.65
N GLU A 174 16.53 4.08 -10.27
CA GLU A 174 17.50 3.44 -11.17
C GLU A 174 16.91 2.20 -11.85
N SER A 175 15.91 1.59 -11.21
CA SER A 175 15.22 0.41 -11.73
C SER A 175 13.96 0.76 -12.51
N GLY A 176 13.41 1.96 -12.31
CA GLY A 176 12.10 2.34 -12.83
C GLY A 176 10.95 1.51 -12.24
N VAL A 177 11.09 1.02 -11.00
CA VAL A 177 10.13 0.09 -10.36
C VAL A 177 9.44 0.77 -9.18
N ILE A 178 8.11 0.65 -9.12
CA ILE A 178 7.31 1.08 -7.96
C ILE A 178 6.62 -0.12 -7.29
N PHE A 179 6.68 -0.17 -5.96
CA PHE A 179 5.88 -1.07 -5.14
C PHE A 179 4.75 -0.23 -4.56
N ALA A 180 3.52 -0.49 -5.00
CA ALA A 180 2.39 0.40 -4.76
C ALA A 180 1.62 0.07 -3.46
N GLY A 181 1.94 -1.04 -2.80
CA GLY A 181 1.07 -1.61 -1.77
C GLY A 181 -0.35 -1.81 -2.33
N ASP A 182 -1.34 -1.75 -1.46
CA ASP A 182 -2.74 -1.95 -1.83
C ASP A 182 -3.38 -0.74 -2.57
N LEU A 183 -2.64 0.36 -2.81
CA LEU A 183 -3.12 1.47 -3.65
C LEU A 183 -3.40 1.05 -5.09
N VAL A 184 -2.76 -0.02 -5.59
CA VAL A 184 -3.03 -0.62 -6.91
C VAL A 184 -3.29 -2.12 -6.74
N GLN A 185 -4.37 -2.60 -7.35
CA GLN A 185 -4.83 -3.99 -7.24
C GLN A 185 -5.12 -4.56 -8.63
N GLU A 186 -4.60 -5.75 -8.94
CA GLU A 186 -4.68 -6.30 -10.30
C GLU A 186 -5.59 -7.53 -10.36
N THR A 187 -5.23 -8.63 -9.68
CA THR A 187 -6.01 -9.88 -9.73
C THR A 187 -7.14 -9.92 -8.69
N ALA A 188 -6.97 -9.28 -7.54
CA ALA A 188 -7.98 -9.22 -6.48
C ALA A 188 -8.88 -7.98 -6.61
N ALA A 189 -10.09 -8.06 -6.07
CA ALA A 189 -10.92 -6.89 -5.86
C ALA A 189 -10.28 -6.00 -4.79
N PRO A 190 -10.20 -4.67 -4.98
CA PRO A 190 -9.71 -3.77 -3.94
C PRO A 190 -10.55 -3.91 -2.67
N TYR A 191 -9.90 -4.09 -1.52
CA TYR A 191 -10.58 -3.92 -0.25
C TYR A 191 -10.66 -2.43 0.08
N CYS A 192 -11.86 -1.92 0.27
CA CYS A 192 -12.11 -0.49 0.46
C CYS A 192 -12.67 -0.18 1.85
N GLY A 193 -12.72 -1.14 2.78
CA GLY A 193 -13.36 -0.93 4.08
C GLY A 193 -12.73 0.20 4.91
N ASP A 194 -11.44 0.48 4.69
CA ASP A 194 -10.67 1.55 5.35
C ASP A 194 -10.27 2.69 4.38
N ALA A 195 -10.87 2.73 3.18
CA ALA A 195 -10.44 3.60 2.11
C ALA A 195 -10.98 5.04 2.22
N HIS A 196 -10.30 5.95 1.53
CA HIS A 196 -10.73 7.31 1.24
C HIS A 196 -11.01 7.43 -0.26
N LEU A 197 -12.23 7.05 -0.69
CA LEU A 197 -12.56 6.84 -2.11
C LEU A 197 -12.54 8.15 -2.90
N ALA A 198 -12.83 9.28 -2.26
CA ALA A 198 -12.74 10.60 -2.90
C ALA A 198 -11.29 10.99 -3.23
N ASP A 199 -10.32 10.57 -2.41
CA ASP A 199 -8.92 10.99 -2.51
C ASP A 199 -8.04 9.99 -3.27
N TRP A 200 -8.36 8.71 -3.22
CA TRP A 200 -7.59 7.63 -3.82
C TRP A 200 -7.24 7.87 -5.31
N PRO A 201 -8.13 8.41 -6.17
CA PRO A 201 -7.76 8.73 -7.55
C PRO A 201 -6.54 9.68 -7.68
N ARG A 202 -6.34 10.59 -6.71
CA ARG A 202 -5.19 11.51 -6.71
C ARG A 202 -3.90 10.81 -6.32
N ALA A 203 -3.95 9.81 -5.44
CA ALA A 203 -2.80 8.96 -5.15
C ALA A 203 -2.39 8.15 -6.39
N LEU A 204 -3.37 7.64 -7.15
CA LEU A 204 -3.15 6.96 -8.43
C LEU A 204 -2.52 7.89 -9.48
N ASP A 205 -2.95 9.15 -9.58
CA ASP A 205 -2.34 10.15 -10.46
C ASP A 205 -0.87 10.38 -10.13
N ARG A 206 -0.54 10.47 -8.84
CA ARG A 206 0.83 10.64 -8.36
C ARG A 206 1.70 9.43 -8.64
N ILE A 207 1.17 8.20 -8.51
CA ILE A 207 1.86 6.97 -8.91
C ILE A 207 2.16 7.00 -10.42
N ALA A 208 1.16 7.33 -11.25
CA ALA A 208 1.31 7.38 -12.70
C ALA A 208 2.35 8.42 -13.15
N ALA A 209 2.48 9.53 -12.43
CA ALA A 209 3.44 10.60 -12.75
C ALA A 209 4.92 10.16 -12.71
N PHE A 210 5.26 9.11 -11.96
CA PHE A 210 6.62 8.53 -11.97
C PHE A 210 6.97 7.86 -13.30
N ARG A 211 5.98 7.54 -14.14
CA ARG A 211 6.13 6.76 -15.38
C ARG A 211 6.94 5.47 -15.15
N PRO A 212 6.53 4.62 -14.19
CA PRO A 212 7.31 3.43 -13.86
C PRO A 212 7.30 2.44 -15.03
N ASN A 213 8.42 1.74 -15.21
CA ASN A 213 8.54 0.68 -16.21
C ASN A 213 7.86 -0.61 -15.74
N ALA A 214 7.84 -0.84 -14.43
CA ALA A 214 7.15 -1.97 -13.80
C ALA A 214 6.56 -1.57 -12.44
N LEU A 215 5.51 -2.27 -12.03
CA LEU A 215 4.78 -2.01 -10.79
C LEU A 215 4.41 -3.33 -10.10
N MET A 216 4.63 -3.40 -8.79
CA MET A 216 4.06 -4.44 -7.94
C MET A 216 2.76 -3.92 -7.29
N PRO A 217 1.59 -4.50 -7.58
CA PRO A 217 0.36 -4.22 -6.85
C PRO A 217 0.39 -4.92 -5.50
N GLY A 218 -0.53 -4.56 -4.60
CA GLY A 218 -0.65 -5.18 -3.30
C GLY A 218 -1.13 -6.64 -3.35
N ARG A 219 -1.95 -6.98 -4.35
CA ARG A 219 -2.29 -8.37 -4.68
C ARG A 219 -2.36 -8.61 -6.18
N GLY A 220 -1.95 -9.81 -6.59
CA GLY A 220 -2.04 -10.27 -7.98
C GLY A 220 -0.71 -10.19 -8.73
N ARG A 221 -0.76 -10.21 -10.06
CA ARG A 221 0.45 -10.22 -10.89
C ARG A 221 1.05 -8.83 -10.96
N SER A 222 2.37 -8.77 -11.03
CA SER A 222 3.07 -7.52 -11.26
C SER A 222 2.90 -7.06 -12.70
N ALA A 223 2.80 -5.75 -12.90
CA ALA A 223 2.85 -5.14 -14.21
C ALA A 223 4.32 -5.00 -14.65
N LEU A 224 4.69 -5.62 -15.77
CA LEU A 224 6.09 -5.76 -16.21
C LEU A 224 6.50 -4.78 -17.32
N ASP A 225 5.57 -3.94 -17.78
CA ASP A 225 5.83 -2.88 -18.74
C ASP A 225 4.90 -1.68 -18.50
N ALA A 226 5.22 -0.54 -19.12
CA ALA A 226 4.48 0.71 -18.95
C ALA A 226 2.99 0.60 -19.32
N ALA A 227 2.62 -0.23 -20.31
CA ALA A 227 1.23 -0.40 -20.72
C ALA A 227 0.45 -1.20 -19.67
N ALA A 228 1.06 -2.25 -19.12
CA ALA A 228 0.52 -3.03 -18.01
C ALA A 228 0.37 -2.17 -16.75
N VAL A 229 1.34 -1.29 -16.47
CA VAL A 229 1.26 -0.31 -15.36
C VAL A 229 0.04 0.59 -15.54
N THR A 230 -0.09 1.23 -16.71
CA THR A 230 -1.24 2.09 -17.00
C THR A 230 -2.55 1.32 -16.84
N SER A 231 -2.62 0.09 -17.36
CA SER A 231 -3.81 -0.75 -17.22
C SER A 231 -4.13 -1.07 -15.75
N ALA A 232 -3.14 -1.36 -14.91
CA ALA A 232 -3.36 -1.69 -13.49
C ALA A 232 -3.86 -0.48 -12.69
N VAL A 233 -3.25 0.69 -12.92
CA VAL A 233 -3.65 1.96 -12.29
C VAL A 233 -5.07 2.33 -12.70
N GLU A 234 -5.38 2.29 -13.99
CA GLU A 234 -6.70 2.67 -14.50
C GLU A 234 -7.79 1.65 -14.13
N ASN A 235 -7.46 0.35 -14.06
CA ASN A 235 -8.42 -0.66 -13.58
C ASN A 235 -8.78 -0.45 -12.11
N THR A 236 -7.80 -0.08 -11.28
CA THR A 236 -8.04 0.28 -9.88
C THR A 236 -8.90 1.54 -9.79
N ARG A 237 -8.56 2.59 -10.56
CA ARG A 237 -9.32 3.85 -10.65
C ARG A 237 -10.79 3.62 -11.05
N GLU A 238 -11.01 2.79 -12.06
CA GLU A 238 -12.35 2.45 -12.56
C GLU A 238 -13.18 1.77 -11.46
N TYR A 239 -12.61 0.82 -10.73
CA TYR A 239 -13.28 0.13 -9.62
C TYR A 239 -13.73 1.11 -8.52
N ILE A 240 -12.79 1.93 -8.01
CA ILE A 240 -13.06 2.84 -6.88
C ILE A 240 -14.05 3.94 -7.27
N THR A 241 -13.98 4.42 -8.52
CA THR A 241 -14.87 5.46 -9.03
C THR A 241 -16.29 4.92 -9.19
N LEU A 242 -16.45 3.74 -9.79
CA LEU A 242 -17.77 3.12 -9.93
C LEU A 242 -18.40 2.75 -8.58
N LEU A 243 -17.60 2.26 -7.63
CA LEU A 243 -18.05 2.00 -6.26
C LEU A 243 -18.59 3.27 -5.61
N ARG A 244 -17.79 4.35 -5.62
CA ARG A 244 -18.14 5.63 -5.01
C ARG A 244 -19.38 6.24 -5.67
N ASP A 245 -19.36 6.40 -6.99
CA ASP A 245 -20.42 7.10 -7.72
C ASP A 245 -21.77 6.38 -7.58
N ALA A 246 -21.78 5.03 -7.56
CA ALA A 246 -22.99 4.26 -7.34
C ALA A 246 -23.54 4.42 -5.92
N ALA A 247 -22.66 4.49 -4.90
CA ALA A 247 -23.06 4.72 -3.52
C ALA A 247 -23.59 6.16 -3.30
N GLU A 248 -22.90 7.16 -3.84
CA GLU A 248 -23.33 8.57 -3.82
C GLU A 248 -24.72 8.73 -4.44
N ALA A 249 -24.95 8.16 -5.62
CA ALA A 249 -26.25 8.22 -6.28
C ALA A 249 -27.38 7.58 -5.45
N CYS A 250 -27.09 6.56 -4.65
CA CYS A 250 -28.06 5.94 -3.75
C CYS A 250 -28.38 6.84 -2.55
N VAL A 251 -27.36 7.44 -1.93
CA VAL A 251 -27.52 8.37 -0.81
C VAL A 251 -28.28 9.63 -1.24
N GLU A 252 -28.00 10.19 -2.41
CA GLU A 252 -28.74 11.33 -2.98
C GLU A 252 -30.24 11.04 -3.15
N GLN A 253 -30.59 9.78 -3.42
CA GLN A 253 -31.97 9.29 -3.53
C GLN A 253 -32.56 8.84 -2.19
N SER A 254 -31.83 9.03 -1.07
CA SER A 254 -32.22 8.59 0.27
C SER A 254 -32.48 7.07 0.35
N LEU A 255 -31.76 6.28 -0.44
CA LEU A 255 -31.81 4.82 -0.38
C LEU A 255 -30.97 4.29 0.79
N GLY A 256 -31.38 3.17 1.36
CA GLY A 256 -30.67 2.53 2.47
C GLY A 256 -29.47 1.71 2.02
N LEU A 257 -28.69 1.21 2.99
CA LEU A 257 -27.48 0.42 2.76
C LEU A 257 -27.73 -0.85 1.91
N LYS A 258 -28.84 -1.55 2.12
CA LYS A 258 -29.20 -2.75 1.35
C LYS A 258 -29.47 -2.45 -0.13
N ASP A 259 -30.19 -1.36 -0.40
CA ASP A 259 -30.47 -0.93 -1.77
C ASP A 259 -29.17 -0.46 -2.45
N THR A 260 -28.33 0.24 -1.70
CA THR A 260 -26.98 0.65 -2.14
C THR A 260 -26.11 -0.55 -2.50
N PHE A 261 -26.12 -1.60 -1.67
CA PHE A 261 -25.40 -2.84 -1.96
C PHE A 261 -25.82 -3.45 -3.31
N ASN A 262 -27.12 -3.54 -3.56
CA ASN A 262 -27.63 -4.09 -4.83
C ASN A 262 -27.21 -3.22 -6.02
N ALA A 263 -27.33 -1.89 -5.91
CA ALA A 263 -26.96 -0.97 -6.98
C ALA A 263 -25.45 -1.01 -7.29
N VAL A 264 -24.60 -1.02 -6.26
CA VAL A 264 -23.15 -1.15 -6.41
C VAL A 264 -22.79 -2.52 -6.99
N GLN A 265 -23.43 -3.59 -6.54
CA GLN A 265 -23.22 -4.93 -7.11
C GLN A 265 -23.56 -4.96 -8.60
N ASP A 266 -24.71 -4.40 -8.99
CA ASP A 266 -25.13 -4.31 -10.39
C ASP A 266 -24.16 -3.46 -11.24
N ALA A 267 -23.58 -2.40 -10.66
CA ALA A 267 -22.60 -1.56 -11.34
C ALA A 267 -21.24 -2.25 -11.50
N LEU A 268 -20.73 -2.93 -10.46
CA LEU A 268 -19.36 -3.49 -10.46
C LEU A 268 -19.29 -4.91 -11.04
N ALA A 269 -20.26 -5.77 -10.77
CA ALA A 269 -20.20 -7.19 -11.12
C ALA A 269 -19.94 -7.47 -12.62
N PRO A 270 -20.52 -6.72 -13.59
CA PRO A 270 -20.27 -6.95 -15.01
C PRO A 270 -18.79 -6.83 -15.41
N ARG A 271 -18.04 -5.98 -14.71
CA ARG A 271 -16.64 -5.67 -15.01
C ARG A 271 -15.66 -6.38 -14.07
N PHE A 272 -16.02 -6.50 -12.80
CA PHE A 272 -15.13 -6.90 -11.72
C PHE A 272 -15.58 -8.15 -10.96
N GLY A 273 -16.76 -8.69 -11.27
CA GLY A 273 -17.32 -9.85 -10.55
C GLY A 273 -16.48 -11.13 -10.65
N SER A 274 -15.53 -11.20 -11.59
CA SER A 274 -14.59 -12.31 -11.72
C SER A 274 -13.29 -12.14 -10.94
N LYS A 275 -13.04 -10.96 -10.33
CA LYS A 275 -11.85 -10.74 -9.52
C LYS A 275 -11.89 -11.61 -8.26
N THR A 276 -10.72 -12.04 -7.80
CA THR A 276 -10.60 -12.81 -6.57
C THR A 276 -11.15 -12.01 -5.39
N ASP A 277 -11.93 -12.67 -4.54
CA ASP A 277 -12.54 -12.09 -3.33
C ASP A 277 -13.50 -10.91 -3.57
N PHE A 278 -14.05 -10.79 -4.79
CA PHE A 278 -15.05 -9.76 -5.10
C PHE A 278 -16.27 -9.86 -4.17
N GLU A 279 -16.85 -11.04 -4.02
CA GLU A 279 -18.04 -11.23 -3.17
C GLU A 279 -17.74 -11.02 -1.67
N GLY A 280 -16.54 -11.40 -1.20
CA GLY A 280 -16.16 -11.28 0.21
C GLY A 280 -15.84 -9.85 0.65
N THR A 281 -15.25 -9.05 -0.24
CA THR A 281 -14.91 -7.64 0.04
C THR A 281 -16.09 -6.69 -0.19
N LEU A 282 -17.00 -7.00 -1.12
CA LEU A 282 -18.07 -6.10 -1.54
C LEU A 282 -18.92 -5.52 -0.39
N PRO A 283 -19.35 -6.30 0.63
CA PRO A 283 -20.11 -5.74 1.76
C PRO A 283 -19.39 -4.59 2.47
N PHE A 284 -18.09 -4.74 2.73
CA PHE A 284 -17.26 -3.75 3.41
C PHE A 284 -17.04 -2.52 2.52
N ASN A 285 -16.81 -2.77 1.22
CA ASN A 285 -16.61 -1.72 0.23
C ASN A 285 -17.86 -0.83 0.10
N VAL A 286 -19.04 -1.45 0.00
CA VAL A 286 -20.33 -0.75 -0.05
C VAL A 286 -20.56 0.05 1.23
N ALA A 287 -20.34 -0.56 2.40
CA ALA A 287 -20.52 0.11 3.67
C ALA A 287 -19.63 1.34 3.79
N ARG A 288 -18.34 1.24 3.41
CA ARG A 288 -17.44 2.39 3.41
C ARG A 288 -17.90 3.48 2.44
N ALA A 289 -18.26 3.12 1.21
CA ALA A 289 -18.71 4.07 0.19
C ALA A 289 -20.00 4.79 0.61
N TYR A 290 -20.92 4.06 1.23
CA TYR A 290 -22.15 4.61 1.80
C TYR A 290 -21.87 5.57 2.96
N ASP A 291 -20.99 5.19 3.89
CA ASP A 291 -20.55 6.06 5.00
C ASP A 291 -19.90 7.36 4.47
N GLU A 292 -19.01 7.25 3.48
CA GLU A 292 -18.34 8.41 2.86
C GLU A 292 -19.34 9.34 2.15
N ALA A 293 -20.29 8.77 1.41
CA ALA A 293 -21.36 9.52 0.75
C ALA A 293 -22.31 10.22 1.75
N LEU A 294 -22.45 9.69 2.98
CA LEU A 294 -23.16 10.36 4.07
C LEU A 294 -22.33 11.46 4.76
N GLY A 295 -21.08 11.68 4.34
CA GLY A 295 -20.18 12.71 4.86
C GLY A 295 -19.23 12.23 5.95
N LEU A 296 -19.13 10.92 6.21
CA LEU A 296 -18.13 10.36 7.13
C LEU A 296 -16.78 10.24 6.41
N ASP A 297 -15.95 11.29 6.52
CA ASP A 297 -14.59 11.34 5.94
C ASP A 297 -13.68 10.23 6.49
N GLN A 298 -13.76 9.97 7.80
CA GLN A 298 -12.91 8.98 8.45
C GLN A 298 -13.58 7.60 8.48
N PRO A 299 -12.90 6.54 7.98
CA PRO A 299 -13.38 5.18 8.10
C PRO A 299 -13.61 4.81 9.56
N GLN A 300 -14.81 4.31 9.83
CA GLN A 300 -15.19 3.70 11.09
C GLN A 300 -14.37 2.42 11.30
N VAL A 301 -14.05 2.08 12.55
CA VAL A 301 -13.32 0.84 12.87
C VAL A 301 -14.17 -0.39 12.54
N TRP A 302 -13.57 -1.43 11.98
CA TRP A 302 -14.24 -2.71 11.75
C TRP A 302 -14.10 -3.61 12.96
N THR A 303 -15.10 -3.59 13.85
CA THR A 303 -15.22 -4.55 14.96
C THR A 303 -16.08 -5.75 14.51
N LEU A 304 -15.98 -6.87 15.22
CA LEU A 304 -16.86 -8.04 14.96
C LEU A 304 -18.35 -7.69 15.12
N GLU A 305 -18.68 -6.78 16.03
CA GLU A 305 -20.04 -6.26 16.22
C GLU A 305 -20.50 -5.50 14.97
N ARG A 306 -19.69 -4.57 14.45
CA ARG A 306 -20.04 -3.83 13.22
C ARG A 306 -20.17 -4.76 12.01
N VAL A 307 -19.36 -5.82 11.94
CA VAL A 307 -19.51 -6.83 10.89
C VAL A 307 -20.86 -7.55 11.00
N ALA A 308 -21.30 -7.88 12.21
CA ALA A 308 -22.62 -8.47 12.44
C ALA A 308 -23.75 -7.49 12.06
N ASP A 309 -23.64 -6.22 12.48
CA ASP A 309 -24.62 -5.18 12.14
C ASP A 309 -24.72 -4.97 10.63
N LEU A 310 -23.58 -4.98 9.92
CA LEU A 310 -23.54 -4.90 8.46
C LEU A 310 -24.30 -6.09 7.84
N GLN A 311 -24.07 -7.31 8.32
CA GLN A 311 -24.76 -8.49 7.82
C GLN A 311 -26.28 -8.41 8.06
N ASP A 312 -26.70 -7.96 9.23
CA ASP A 312 -28.11 -7.76 9.56
C ASP A 312 -28.75 -6.70 8.64
N ALA A 313 -28.08 -5.56 8.44
CA ALA A 313 -28.53 -4.50 7.55
C ALA A 313 -28.70 -4.99 6.10
N LEU A 314 -27.73 -5.75 5.57
CA LEU A 314 -27.80 -6.31 4.22
C LEU A 314 -28.88 -7.40 4.09
N ASN A 315 -29.17 -8.13 5.16
CA ASN A 315 -30.29 -9.06 5.21
C ASN A 315 -31.65 -8.34 5.34
N GLY A 316 -31.68 -7.05 5.67
CA GLY A 316 -32.88 -6.26 5.90
C GLY A 316 -33.49 -6.50 7.28
N ILE A 317 -32.66 -6.91 8.24
CA ILE A 317 -32.99 -7.01 9.65
C ILE A 317 -32.76 -5.62 10.25
N ALA A 318 -33.79 -5.05 10.88
CA ALA A 318 -33.65 -3.77 11.56
C ALA A 318 -32.73 -3.94 12.79
N PRO A 319 -31.86 -2.96 13.09
CA PRO A 319 -31.02 -3.03 14.28
C PRO A 319 -31.90 -3.23 15.52
N VAL A 320 -31.56 -4.20 16.34
CA VAL A 320 -32.20 -4.39 17.64
C VAL A 320 -31.80 -3.16 18.45
N GLY A 321 -32.73 -2.23 18.66
CA GLY A 321 -32.46 -1.05 19.48
C GLY A 321 -31.90 -1.51 20.83
N HIS A 322 -30.66 -1.15 21.12
CA HIS A 322 -30.14 -1.26 22.48
C HIS A 322 -31.06 -0.40 23.34
N GLU A 323 -31.86 -1.06 24.20
CA GLU A 323 -32.62 -0.36 25.22
C GLU A 323 -31.63 0.50 26.01
N ASP A 324 -31.88 1.81 26.00
CA ASP A 324 -31.17 2.80 26.78
C ASP A 324 -31.27 2.41 28.26
N VAL A 325 -30.26 1.70 28.78
CA VAL A 325 -30.14 1.47 30.23
C VAL A 325 -29.58 2.76 30.84
N SER A 326 -30.42 3.79 30.90
CA SER A 326 -30.14 4.95 31.72
C SER A 326 -31.44 5.56 32.28
N THR A 327 -31.46 5.64 33.62
CA THR A 327 -32.40 6.36 34.51
C THR A 327 -33.63 5.60 35.04
N GLN A 328 -33.37 4.67 35.97
CA GLN A 328 -34.19 4.58 37.18
C GLN A 328 -33.72 5.70 38.13
N PRO A 329 -34.61 6.54 38.70
CA PRO A 329 -34.21 7.61 39.60
C PRO A 329 -33.94 7.03 41.00
N GLU A 330 -32.69 7.08 41.45
CA GLU A 330 -32.38 6.92 42.88
C GLU A 330 -32.80 8.19 43.63
N GLU A 331 -33.67 8.01 44.62
CA GLU A 331 -34.00 9.03 45.61
C GLU A 331 -32.74 9.43 46.38
N VAL A 332 -32.32 10.70 46.27
CA VAL A 332 -31.36 11.30 47.20
C VAL A 332 -32.04 12.40 48.00
N ILE A 333 -31.99 12.18 49.31
CA ILE A 333 -32.54 12.99 50.39
C ILE A 333 -31.80 14.34 50.44
N SER A 334 -32.57 15.42 50.54
CA SER A 334 -32.11 16.80 50.66
C SER A 334 -31.48 17.09 52.03
N GLU A 335 -30.28 17.68 52.05
CA GLU A 335 -29.85 18.60 53.12
C GLU A 335 -29.19 19.84 52.49
N GLU A 336 -29.75 21.00 52.83
CA GLU A 336 -29.28 22.33 52.46
C GLU A 336 -27.99 22.69 53.20
N ALA A 337 -27.04 23.37 52.53
CA ALA A 337 -26.26 24.45 53.14
C ALA A 337 -25.54 25.34 52.12
N VAL A 338 -26.00 26.60 52.09
CA VAL A 338 -25.25 27.88 52.02
C VAL A 338 -24.39 28.19 50.79
N VAL A 339 -24.82 29.27 50.14
CA VAL A 339 -24.14 30.06 49.10
C VAL A 339 -23.16 31.04 49.77
N GLU A 340 -21.93 31.11 49.27
CA GLU A 340 -21.14 32.35 49.27
C GLU A 340 -20.33 32.46 47.96
N ASP A 341 -20.51 33.61 47.32
CA ASP A 341 -19.96 34.08 46.05
C ASP A 341 -18.54 34.64 46.27
N GLN A 342 -17.59 34.33 45.37
CA GLN A 342 -16.66 35.34 44.84
C GLN A 342 -15.72 34.85 43.71
N ALA A 343 -15.64 35.73 42.71
CA ALA A 343 -14.49 36.09 41.85
C ALA A 343 -14.19 35.23 40.61
N ALA A 344 -14.42 35.89 39.47
CA ALA A 344 -13.92 35.56 38.14
C ALA A 344 -12.46 36.00 37.97
N GLU A 345 -11.67 35.22 37.25
CA GLU A 345 -10.47 35.67 36.55
C GLU A 345 -10.43 35.04 35.15
N GLU A 346 -10.28 35.92 34.15
CA GLU A 346 -10.08 35.64 32.73
C GLU A 346 -8.68 35.07 32.49
N ILE A 347 -8.55 34.10 31.59
CA ILE A 347 -7.25 33.73 30.99
C ILE A 347 -7.38 33.88 29.47
N GLU A 348 -6.61 34.84 28.94
CA GLU A 348 -6.46 35.15 27.53
C GLU A 348 -5.82 34.00 26.74
N ALA A 349 -6.32 33.81 25.52
CA ALA A 349 -5.73 32.98 24.49
C ALA A 349 -4.47 33.64 23.93
N ASN A 350 -3.40 32.88 23.75
CA ASN A 350 -2.21 33.30 23.02
C ASN A 350 -2.13 32.49 21.72
N GLU A 351 -2.42 33.14 20.60
CA GLU A 351 -2.21 32.63 19.25
C GLU A 351 -0.73 32.84 18.87
N ASP A 352 -0.01 31.74 18.62
CA ASP A 352 1.29 31.77 17.97
C ASP A 352 1.17 31.06 16.61
N THR A 353 0.98 31.85 15.55
CA THR A 353 0.94 31.38 14.17
C THR A 353 2.36 31.38 13.61
N GLY A 354 3.05 30.24 13.72
CA GLY A 354 4.27 29.96 12.97
C GLY A 354 3.93 29.49 11.55
N ASP A 355 4.46 30.22 10.56
CA ASP A 355 4.39 29.98 9.11
C ASP A 355 4.65 28.51 8.75
N LEU A 356 3.65 27.84 8.14
CA LEU A 356 3.81 26.56 7.46
C LEU A 356 3.82 26.81 5.95
N VAL A 357 4.95 26.49 5.33
CA VAL A 357 5.15 26.51 3.88
C VAL A 357 4.19 25.50 3.23
N SER A 358 3.38 25.97 2.29
CA SER A 358 2.34 25.16 1.64
C SER A 358 2.91 24.08 0.71
N GLU A 359 2.26 22.92 0.66
CA GLU A 359 2.59 21.72 -0.14
C GLU A 359 2.57 21.91 -1.68
N SER A 360 2.43 23.15 -2.18
CA SER A 360 2.31 23.43 -3.62
C SER A 360 3.63 23.76 -4.34
N GLU A 361 4.72 24.00 -3.62
CA GLU A 361 5.99 24.44 -4.26
C GLU A 361 6.92 23.30 -4.69
N PHE A 362 6.72 22.06 -4.21
CA PHE A 362 7.60 20.94 -4.60
C PHE A 362 7.20 20.28 -5.93
N ALA A 363 5.90 20.25 -6.27
CA ALA A 363 5.44 19.70 -7.56
C ALA A 363 5.84 20.58 -8.76
N ALA A 364 6.12 21.87 -8.54
CA ALA A 364 6.55 22.79 -9.59
C ALA A 364 8.03 22.68 -9.94
N SER A 365 8.88 22.12 -9.06
CA SER A 365 10.33 22.01 -9.31
C SER A 365 10.68 20.89 -10.30
N LEU A 366 9.75 19.98 -10.59
CA LEU A 366 9.91 18.87 -11.54
C LEU A 366 9.62 19.26 -13.00
N VAL A 367 9.19 20.50 -13.27
CA VAL A 367 8.73 20.94 -14.61
C VAL A 367 9.68 21.95 -15.28
N LEU A 368 10.75 22.38 -14.63
CA LEU A 368 11.69 23.36 -15.19
C LEU A 368 13.12 22.81 -15.27
N ASP A 369 13.32 21.85 -16.16
CA ASP A 369 14.61 21.68 -16.83
C ASP A 369 14.36 21.23 -18.27
N GLU A 370 14.12 22.20 -19.15
CA GLU A 370 14.46 22.12 -20.58
C GLU A 370 14.26 23.52 -21.18
N GLY A 371 15.33 24.30 -21.16
CA GLY A 371 15.46 25.51 -21.97
C GLY A 371 16.14 25.16 -23.29
N ALA A 372 15.38 25.19 -24.38
CA ALA A 372 15.92 25.39 -25.73
C ALA A 372 14.91 26.18 -26.56
N GLU A 373 15.24 27.44 -26.83
CA GLU A 373 14.56 28.35 -27.75
C GLU A 373 14.57 27.76 -29.16
N LEU A 374 13.41 27.68 -29.83
CA LEU A 374 13.33 27.75 -31.30
C LEU A 374 12.01 28.41 -31.73
N GLU A 375 12.17 29.35 -32.66
CA GLU A 375 11.16 30.25 -33.20
C GLU A 375 10.13 29.56 -34.11
N ASP A 376 9.01 30.24 -34.18
CA ASP A 376 7.75 30.00 -34.89
C ASP A 376 7.92 30.05 -36.42
N GLU A 377 7.59 28.99 -37.16
CA GLU A 377 7.06 29.12 -38.53
C GLU A 377 6.10 27.97 -38.88
N ALA A 378 4.90 28.37 -39.30
CA ALA A 378 3.80 27.53 -39.74
C ALA A 378 3.90 27.19 -41.23
N ALA A 379 3.62 25.93 -41.62
CA ALA A 379 2.96 25.59 -42.89
C ALA A 379 2.43 24.15 -42.90
N ALA A 380 1.29 23.98 -43.56
CA ALA A 380 0.42 22.80 -43.62
C ALA A 380 0.88 21.76 -44.70
N PRO A 381 0.18 20.61 -44.84
CA PRO A 381 0.73 19.32 -45.26
C PRO A 381 0.41 18.94 -46.72
N GLU A 382 1.18 18.01 -47.33
CA GLU A 382 0.70 17.14 -48.42
C GLU A 382 1.45 15.78 -48.47
N ASP A 383 0.65 14.72 -48.47
CA ASP A 383 0.64 13.50 -49.30
C ASP A 383 1.86 12.63 -49.67
N GLU A 384 1.56 11.33 -49.49
CA GLU A 384 1.78 10.18 -50.39
C GLU A 384 3.11 9.41 -50.49
N MET A 385 2.89 8.10 -50.37
CA MET A 385 3.51 6.98 -51.10
C MET A 385 4.89 6.44 -50.71
N ALA A 386 4.81 5.33 -49.98
CA ALA A 386 5.40 4.02 -50.27
C ALA A 386 6.49 3.95 -51.36
N LEU A 387 7.61 3.31 -51.01
CA LEU A 387 8.28 2.31 -51.85
C LEU A 387 9.20 1.41 -51.00
N ASP A 388 8.84 0.13 -51.03
CA ASP A 388 9.66 -1.06 -50.79
C ASP A 388 10.92 -1.06 -51.67
N LEU A 389 12.01 -1.67 -51.19
CA LEU A 389 12.79 -2.70 -51.91
C LEU A 389 14.09 -3.08 -51.17
N SER A 390 14.05 -4.30 -50.62
CA SER A 390 15.01 -5.40 -50.77
C SER A 390 16.54 -5.21 -50.59
N ALA A 391 17.04 -5.95 -49.59
CA ALA A 391 17.99 -7.08 -49.70
C ALA A 391 19.50 -6.87 -49.97
N ASP A 392 20.24 -7.62 -49.16
CA ASP A 392 21.55 -8.25 -49.34
C ASP A 392 22.81 -7.38 -49.31
N ASP A 393 23.63 -7.54 -48.26
CA ASP A 393 24.82 -8.40 -48.40
C ASP A 393 25.48 -8.78 -47.06
N ILE A 394 25.84 -10.06 -47.00
CA ILE A 394 26.61 -10.79 -45.99
C ILE A 394 28.10 -10.48 -46.18
N VAL A 395 28.91 -10.36 -45.11
CA VAL A 395 30.23 -11.03 -44.88
C VAL A 395 30.75 -10.71 -43.47
N GLU A 396 30.90 -11.75 -42.65
CA GLU A 396 31.92 -11.94 -41.59
C GLU A 396 32.72 -13.21 -41.97
N PRO A 397 33.80 -13.65 -41.27
CA PRO A 397 34.75 -12.97 -40.36
C PRO A 397 36.23 -13.33 -40.69
N GLU A 398 37.22 -12.76 -40.00
CA GLU A 398 38.52 -13.45 -39.82
C GLU A 398 39.14 -13.25 -38.43
N GLN A 399 39.87 -14.30 -38.05
CA GLN A 399 40.34 -14.72 -36.73
C GLN A 399 41.70 -14.11 -36.33
N GLY A 400 42.05 -14.19 -35.04
CA GLY A 400 43.46 -14.24 -34.63
C GLY A 400 43.72 -13.99 -33.14
N GLU A 401 43.90 -15.05 -32.35
CA GLU A 401 44.75 -15.04 -31.15
C GLU A 401 46.21 -15.40 -31.52
N PRO A 402 47.21 -15.13 -30.64
CA PRO A 402 47.61 -16.18 -29.68
C PRO A 402 48.07 -15.69 -28.29
N GLU A 403 48.10 -16.65 -27.34
CA GLU A 403 48.60 -16.62 -25.95
C GLU A 403 50.11 -16.27 -25.78
N VAL A 404 50.53 -15.91 -24.54
CA VAL A 404 51.44 -16.70 -23.66
C VAL A 404 52.01 -15.91 -22.44
N SER A 405 51.83 -16.51 -21.25
CA SER A 405 52.64 -16.57 -20.00
C SER A 405 52.96 -15.36 -19.08
N GLY A 406 52.93 -15.63 -17.76
CA GLY A 406 53.89 -15.07 -16.78
C GLY A 406 53.41 -15.01 -15.33
N GLU A 407 53.98 -15.85 -14.45
CA GLU A 407 53.68 -16.04 -13.01
C GLU A 407 54.26 -14.98 -12.03
N ALA A 408 53.54 -14.80 -10.91
CA ALA A 408 53.95 -14.85 -9.48
C ALA A 408 54.98 -13.90 -8.79
N ASN A 409 54.50 -13.41 -7.64
CA ASN A 409 55.11 -13.31 -6.28
C ASN A 409 55.71 -11.99 -5.71
N ASP A 410 55.11 -11.64 -4.56
CA ASP A 410 55.66 -11.32 -3.22
C ASP A 410 56.34 -9.96 -2.89
N ASP A 411 55.75 -9.29 -1.88
CA ASP A 411 56.29 -9.06 -0.52
C ASP A 411 56.33 -7.62 0.07
N GLU A 412 56.15 -7.61 1.41
CA GLU A 412 56.33 -6.57 2.46
C GLU A 412 55.22 -5.51 2.66
N VAL A 413 54.47 -5.43 3.77
CA VAL A 413 54.72 -5.45 5.24
C VAL A 413 55.49 -4.25 5.80
N THR A 414 54.75 -3.33 6.46
CA THR A 414 55.08 -2.61 7.73
C THR A 414 53.75 -2.05 8.28
N ASP A 415 53.18 -2.56 9.38
CA ASP A 415 53.43 -2.26 10.80
C ASP A 415 53.13 -0.81 11.24
N GLY A 416 52.32 -0.64 12.30
CA GLY A 416 51.92 0.65 12.86
C GLY A 416 50.66 0.62 13.74
N LEU A 417 50.85 0.23 15.00
CA LEU A 417 49.93 0.27 16.14
C LEU A 417 49.59 1.69 16.64
N GLU A 418 48.52 1.76 17.48
CA GLU A 418 48.08 2.86 18.39
C GLU A 418 47.28 4.00 17.72
N GLU A 419 46.13 4.48 18.21
CA GLU A 419 45.69 4.68 19.60
C GLU A 419 44.16 4.86 19.69
N LYS A 420 43.57 4.46 20.83
CA LYS A 420 42.18 4.70 21.23
C LYS A 420 41.98 6.17 21.63
N VAL A 421 40.86 6.81 21.25
CA VAL A 421 40.14 7.74 22.14
C VAL A 421 38.62 7.65 21.87
N LEU A 422 37.89 7.25 22.92
CA LEU A 422 36.45 7.47 23.13
C LEU A 422 36.25 8.93 23.53
N GLU A 423 35.26 9.63 22.98
CA GLU A 423 34.65 10.75 23.68
C GLU A 423 33.13 10.81 23.48
N ASP A 424 32.48 11.07 24.62
CA ASP A 424 31.07 10.93 24.94
C ASP A 424 30.17 12.06 24.43
N ALA A 425 28.90 11.68 24.23
CA ALA A 425 27.64 12.34 24.62
C ALA A 425 27.61 13.87 24.90
N ARG A 426 26.63 14.53 24.27
CA ARG A 426 25.51 15.33 24.87
C ARG A 426 25.07 16.47 23.94
N TYR A 427 23.96 16.31 23.24
CA TYR A 427 22.66 16.95 23.49
C TYR A 427 21.70 16.70 22.32
#